data_AF-A0A915D6G9-F1
#
_entry.id   AF-A0A915D6G9-F1
#
_cell.length_a   1.000
_cell.length_b   1.000
_cell.length_c   1.000
_cell.angle_alpha   90.00
_cell.angle_beta   90.00
_cell.angle_gamma   90.00
#
_symmetry.space_group_name_H-M   'P 1'
#
loop_
_entity.id
_entity.type
_entity.pdbx_description
1 polymer ?
#
loop_
_entity_poly.entity_id
_entity_poly.type
_entity_poly.pdbx_seq_one_letter_code
_entity_poly.pdbx_strand_id
1 'polypeptide(L)'
;MARRRFLDTLERPDFAALRLKEVFSYDTEQSLKFFVGLSVIRNEALCDICASSMMVEKNAARIDGIQWRCRKQRKMCSRKSIRSASFFFNSHLRLESWLLIFYMWANDYSNQQIVKETGLSAKHTCDWLNLCRKVCQNYCHNQPKLGGLGRFVEIDEASICKRKYNRGRFRRGLTQWVFGGIERGEG
;
A
#
# COMPACT_ATOMS: atom_id res chain seq x y z
N MET A 1 -6.22 8.85 10.48
CA MET A 1 -5.12 9.78 10.22
C MET A 1 -3.96 9.15 9.45
N ALA A 2 -3.33 8.06 9.91
CA ALA A 2 -2.18 7.45 9.20
C ALA A 2 -2.51 6.83 7.82
N ARG A 3 -3.70 6.23 7.66
CA ARG A 3 -4.14 5.67 6.37
C ARG A 3 -4.28 6.74 5.28
N ARG A 4 -5.00 7.83 5.59
CA ARG A 4 -5.12 9.00 4.70
C ARG A 4 -3.76 9.66 4.50
N ARG A 5 -3.03 10.01 5.56
CA ARG A 5 -1.69 10.61 5.42
C ARG A 5 -0.71 9.78 4.58
N PHE A 6 -0.69 8.44 4.67
CA PHE A 6 0.18 7.62 3.81
C PHE A 6 -0.21 7.73 2.33
N LEU A 7 -1.50 7.83 2.03
CA LEU A 7 -2.01 7.98 0.66
C LEU A 7 -1.88 9.44 0.17
N ASP A 8 -2.04 10.42 1.06
CA ASP A 8 -1.99 11.87 0.80
C ASP A 8 -0.55 12.43 0.75
N THR A 9 0.42 11.80 1.40
CA THR A 9 1.86 12.22 1.37
C THR A 9 2.60 11.73 0.14
N LEU A 10 1.94 10.94 -0.69
CA LEU A 10 2.34 10.77 -2.06
C LEU A 10 1.69 11.93 -2.82
N GLU A 11 2.46 12.89 -3.34
CA GLU A 11 2.02 13.83 -4.38
C GLU A 11 1.70 13.06 -5.68
N ARG A 12 0.76 12.12 -5.61
CA ARG A 12 0.48 11.05 -6.55
C ARG A 12 -1.03 10.76 -6.47
N PRO A 13 -1.64 10.15 -7.49
CA PRO A 13 -3.10 10.18 -7.65
C PRO A 13 -3.82 9.67 -6.41
N ASP A 14 -4.63 10.56 -5.83
CA ASP A 14 -5.34 10.34 -4.58
C ASP A 14 -6.45 9.31 -4.79
N PHE A 15 -6.44 8.23 -4.00
CA PHE A 15 -7.54 7.27 -4.00
C PHE A 15 -8.88 7.89 -3.58
N ALA A 16 -8.87 9.06 -2.92
CA ALA A 16 -10.06 9.84 -2.61
C ALA A 16 -10.58 10.67 -3.80
N ALA A 17 -9.75 10.92 -4.83
CA ALA A 17 -10.19 11.58 -6.05
C ALA A 17 -10.84 10.61 -7.05
N LEU A 18 -10.57 9.30 -6.91
CA LEU A 18 -11.20 8.27 -7.73
C LEU A 18 -12.65 8.07 -7.33
N ARG A 19 -13.53 7.82 -8.31
CA ARG A 19 -14.88 7.29 -8.04
C ARG A 19 -14.88 5.78 -8.18
N LEU A 20 -15.66 5.10 -7.33
CA LEU A 20 -15.81 3.65 -7.40
C LEU A 20 -16.18 3.15 -8.82
N LYS A 21 -17.05 3.87 -9.54
CA LYS A 21 -17.42 3.55 -10.93
C LYS A 21 -16.21 3.56 -11.87
N GLU A 22 -15.29 4.50 -11.68
CA GLU A 22 -14.07 4.58 -12.49
C GLU A 22 -13.15 3.41 -12.18
N VAL A 23 -12.95 3.10 -10.90
CA VAL A 23 -12.14 1.95 -10.46
C VAL A 23 -12.62 0.63 -11.08
N PHE A 24 -13.93 0.39 -11.14
CA PHE A 24 -14.49 -0.81 -11.76
C PHE A 24 -14.32 -0.86 -13.28
N SER A 25 -14.09 0.28 -13.93
CA SER A 25 -13.88 0.34 -15.39
C SER A 25 -12.42 0.16 -15.80
N TYR A 26 -11.48 0.17 -14.84
CA TYR A 26 -10.06 0.09 -15.16
C TYR A 26 -9.68 -1.30 -15.69
N ASP A 27 -9.01 -1.30 -16.83
CA ASP A 27 -8.33 -2.50 -17.33
C ASP A 27 -6.94 -2.69 -16.67
N THR A 28 -6.25 -3.75 -17.05
CA THR A 28 -4.92 -4.07 -16.53
C THR A 28 -3.90 -2.97 -16.83
N GLU A 29 -3.99 -2.33 -18.00
CA GLU A 29 -3.04 -1.31 -18.44
C GLU A 29 -3.23 0.00 -17.66
N GLN A 30 -4.48 0.42 -17.48
CA GLN A 30 -4.86 1.58 -16.67
C GLN A 30 -4.48 1.36 -15.21
N SER A 31 -4.76 0.17 -14.66
CA SER A 31 -4.36 -0.20 -13.30
C SER A 31 -2.84 -0.17 -13.14
N LEU A 32 -2.09 -0.71 -14.11
CA LEU A 32 -0.63 -0.66 -14.10
C LEU A 32 -0.11 0.78 -14.13
N LYS A 33 -0.61 1.61 -15.06
CA LYS A 33 -0.24 3.03 -15.18
C LYS A 33 -0.49 3.77 -13.87
N PHE A 34 -1.63 3.52 -13.23
CA PHE A 34 -1.97 4.08 -11.93
C PHE A 34 -0.96 3.68 -10.85
N PHE A 35 -0.61 2.39 -10.73
CA PHE A 35 0.36 1.92 -9.74
C PHE A 35 1.81 2.34 -10.01
N VAL A 36 2.19 2.53 -11.28
CA VAL A 36 3.48 3.12 -11.65
C VAL A 36 3.51 4.61 -11.29
N GLY A 37 2.41 5.33 -11.53
CA GLY A 37 2.24 6.72 -11.10
C GLY A 37 2.34 6.89 -9.58
N LEU A 38 1.84 5.92 -8.81
CA LEU A 38 2.03 5.83 -7.36
C LEU A 38 3.43 5.36 -6.94
N SER A 39 4.30 4.98 -7.89
CA SER A 39 5.56 4.25 -7.73
C SER A 39 5.52 3.07 -6.75
N VAL A 40 4.37 2.40 -6.69
CA VAL A 40 4.20 1.12 -6.00
C VAL A 40 4.73 -0.01 -6.89
N ILE A 41 4.66 0.17 -8.21
CA ILE A 41 5.34 -0.64 -9.23
C ILE A 41 6.47 0.19 -9.83
N ARG A 42 7.63 -0.45 -10.02
CA ARG A 42 8.79 0.19 -10.65
C ARG A 42 8.52 0.43 -12.14
N ASN A 43 8.88 1.60 -12.61
CA ASN A 43 8.87 1.96 -14.04
C ASN A 43 10.06 1.35 -14.81
N GLU A 44 11.08 0.84 -14.10
CA GLU A 44 12.32 0.33 -14.68
C GLU A 44 12.75 -0.97 -14.00
N ALA A 45 13.43 -1.83 -14.74
CA ALA A 45 14.00 -3.07 -14.23
C ALA A 45 15.37 -3.34 -14.87
N LEU A 46 16.27 -3.92 -14.08
CA LEU A 46 17.60 -4.36 -14.52
C LEU A 46 17.65 -5.88 -14.64
N CYS A 47 18.35 -6.37 -15.65
CA CYS A 47 18.62 -7.80 -15.83
C CYS A 47 19.57 -8.32 -14.74
N ASP A 48 19.26 -9.46 -14.14
CA ASP A 48 20.07 -10.05 -13.05
C ASP A 48 21.45 -10.53 -13.53
N ILE A 49 21.61 -10.74 -14.84
CA ILE A 49 22.82 -11.35 -15.41
C ILE A 49 23.74 -10.31 -16.03
N CYS A 50 23.18 -9.32 -16.73
CA CYS A 50 23.98 -8.33 -17.46
C CYS A 50 23.78 -6.90 -16.98
N ALA A 51 23.03 -6.70 -15.88
CA ALA A 51 22.70 -5.41 -15.28
C ALA A 51 22.11 -4.37 -16.26
N SER A 52 21.71 -4.80 -17.45
CA SER A 52 21.20 -3.89 -18.48
C SER A 52 19.72 -3.64 -18.29
N SER A 53 19.27 -2.45 -18.67
CA SER A 53 17.86 -2.07 -18.64
C SER A 53 17.01 -3.06 -19.46
N MET A 54 15.87 -3.43 -18.89
CA MET A 54 14.90 -4.36 -19.46
C MET A 54 13.76 -3.58 -20.12
N MET A 55 13.09 -4.21 -21.08
CA MET A 55 11.91 -3.63 -21.73
C MET A 55 10.66 -4.45 -21.41
N VAL A 56 9.51 -3.79 -21.40
CA VAL A 56 8.21 -4.46 -21.25
C VAL A 56 7.87 -5.17 -22.56
N GLU A 57 7.38 -6.40 -22.46
CA GLU A 57 6.94 -7.24 -23.57
C GLU A 57 5.63 -7.93 -23.20
N LYS A 58 4.75 -8.15 -24.19
CA LYS A 58 3.52 -8.94 -24.02
C LYS A 58 3.87 -10.41 -23.77
N ASN A 59 3.23 -11.00 -22.76
CA ASN A 59 3.27 -12.42 -22.46
C ASN A 59 1.94 -12.85 -21.83
N ALA A 60 1.06 -13.47 -22.62
CA ALA A 60 -0.26 -13.92 -22.19
C ALA A 60 -0.21 -15.02 -21.11
N ALA A 61 0.92 -15.70 -20.92
CA ALA A 61 1.08 -16.67 -19.83
C ALA A 61 1.26 -16.02 -18.45
N ARG A 62 1.43 -14.69 -18.38
CA ARG A 62 1.51 -13.94 -17.12
C ARG A 62 0.13 -13.39 -16.74
N ILE A 63 -0.09 -13.23 -15.43
CA ILE A 63 -1.34 -12.69 -14.87
C ILE A 63 -1.69 -11.33 -15.47
N ASP A 64 -0.70 -10.46 -15.64
CA ASP A 64 -0.87 -9.10 -16.20
C ASP A 64 -0.76 -9.06 -17.73
N GLY A 65 -0.56 -10.21 -18.40
CA GLY A 65 -0.35 -10.26 -19.85
C GLY A 65 0.98 -9.63 -20.32
N ILE A 66 1.86 -9.20 -19.41
CA ILE A 66 3.13 -8.53 -19.70
C ILE A 66 4.26 -8.99 -18.78
N GLN A 67 5.50 -8.75 -19.19
CA GLN A 67 6.70 -9.04 -18.40
C GLN A 67 7.87 -8.11 -18.75
N TRP A 68 8.83 -8.01 -17.84
CA TRP A 68 10.15 -7.46 -18.14
C TRP A 68 11.00 -8.49 -18.88
N ARG A 69 11.57 -8.10 -20.02
CA ARG A 69 12.51 -8.91 -20.79
C ARG A 69 13.76 -8.12 -21.13
N CYS A 70 14.92 -8.72 -20.84
CA CYS A 70 16.18 -8.21 -21.35
C CYS A 70 16.35 -8.60 -22.83
N ARG A 71 16.62 -7.61 -23.70
CA ARG A 71 16.82 -7.83 -25.14
C ARG A 71 18.28 -8.01 -25.56
N LYS A 72 19.26 -7.85 -24.67
CA LYS A 72 20.66 -8.10 -25.02
C LYS A 72 20.86 -9.56 -25.38
N GLN A 73 21.57 -9.79 -26.49
CA GLN A 73 21.81 -11.10 -27.13
C GLN A 73 22.77 -12.01 -26.34
N ARG A 74 22.45 -12.30 -25.07
CA ARG A 74 22.94 -13.51 -24.42
C ARG A 74 21.73 -14.43 -24.30
N LYS A 75 21.82 -15.64 -24.87
CA LYS A 75 20.73 -16.64 -24.94
C LYS A 75 20.07 -16.94 -23.57
N MET A 76 20.69 -16.52 -22.46
CA MET A 76 20.26 -16.80 -21.09
C MET A 76 19.87 -15.57 -20.26
N CYS A 77 19.73 -14.38 -20.85
CA CYS A 77 19.33 -13.17 -20.08
C CYS A 77 17.96 -13.33 -19.39
N SER A 78 17.80 -12.68 -18.23
CA SER A 78 16.66 -12.93 -17.34
C SER A 78 15.34 -12.33 -17.85
N ARG A 79 14.24 -12.88 -17.34
CA ARG A 79 12.85 -12.42 -17.54
C ARG A 79 12.23 -12.25 -16.16
N LYS A 80 11.47 -11.18 -15.94
CA LYS A 80 10.85 -10.90 -14.63
C LYS A 80 9.38 -10.55 -14.79
N SER A 81 8.59 -10.85 -13.77
CA SER A 81 7.24 -10.28 -13.66
C SER A 81 7.34 -8.75 -13.59
N ILE A 82 6.35 -8.04 -14.14
CA ILE A 82 6.24 -6.58 -13.99
C ILE A 82 6.18 -6.18 -12.50
N ARG A 83 5.69 -7.10 -11.65
CA ARG A 83 5.56 -6.96 -10.20
C ARG A 83 6.83 -7.31 -9.42
N SER A 84 7.95 -7.57 -10.10
CA SER A 84 9.20 -7.91 -9.41
C SER A 84 9.67 -6.76 -8.52
N ALA A 85 10.04 -7.07 -7.28
CA ALA A 85 10.48 -6.08 -6.29
C ALA A 85 9.49 -4.92 -6.06
N SER A 86 8.19 -5.24 -6.09
CA SER A 86 7.09 -4.31 -5.82
C SER A 86 6.17 -4.85 -4.71
N PHE A 87 5.21 -4.04 -4.26
CA PHE A 87 4.20 -4.46 -3.30
C PHE A 87 3.42 -5.71 -3.75
N PHE A 88 3.25 -5.88 -5.06
CA PHE A 88 2.47 -6.97 -5.67
C PHE A 88 3.30 -8.23 -5.93
N PHE A 89 4.54 -8.28 -5.44
CA PHE A 89 5.43 -9.42 -5.65
C PHE A 89 4.79 -10.71 -5.13
N ASN A 90 4.82 -11.76 -5.96
CA ASN A 90 4.23 -13.08 -5.69
C ASN A 90 2.71 -13.09 -5.39
N SER A 91 1.99 -12.00 -5.67
CA SER A 91 0.53 -11.98 -5.56
C SER A 91 -0.11 -12.64 -6.78
N HIS A 92 -1.14 -13.47 -6.54
CA HIS A 92 -1.97 -14.07 -7.58
C HIS A 92 -3.20 -13.22 -7.96
N LEU A 93 -3.45 -12.10 -7.27
CA LEU A 93 -4.55 -11.20 -7.61
C LEU A 93 -4.20 -10.36 -8.85
N ARG A 94 -5.20 -10.00 -9.67
CA ARG A 94 -4.97 -9.06 -10.76
C ARG A 94 -4.80 -7.62 -10.24
N LEU A 95 -4.23 -6.72 -11.04
CA LEU A 95 -3.99 -5.34 -10.64
C LEU A 95 -5.30 -4.58 -10.39
N GLU A 96 -6.33 -4.88 -11.17
CA GLU A 96 -7.69 -4.36 -11.04
C GLU A 96 -8.29 -4.72 -9.68
N SER A 97 -8.11 -5.98 -9.24
CA SER A 97 -8.55 -6.43 -7.93
C SER A 97 -7.80 -5.70 -6.81
N TRP A 98 -6.50 -5.47 -6.99
CA TRP A 98 -5.71 -4.69 -6.05
C TRP A 98 -6.17 -3.23 -5.97
N LEU A 99 -6.51 -2.63 -7.10
CA LEU A 99 -6.99 -1.25 -7.19
C LEU A 99 -8.30 -1.10 -6.41
N LEU A 100 -9.22 -2.05 -6.57
CA LEU A 100 -10.47 -2.09 -5.82
C LEU A 100 -10.23 -2.25 -4.30
N ILE A 101 -9.36 -3.18 -3.89
CA ILE A 101 -9.02 -3.38 -2.47
C ILE A 101 -8.45 -2.10 -1.87
N PHE A 102 -7.51 -1.43 -2.55
CA PHE A 102 -6.91 -0.20 -2.08
C PHE A 102 -7.91 0.94 -2.00
N TYR A 103 -8.75 1.12 -3.03
CA TYR A 103 -9.83 2.10 -3.01
C TYR A 103 -10.76 1.90 -1.81
N MET A 104 -11.25 0.68 -1.60
CA MET A 104 -12.17 0.39 -0.50
C MET A 104 -11.50 0.57 0.86
N TRP A 105 -10.24 0.17 0.99
CA TRP A 105 -9.48 0.33 2.22
C TRP A 105 -9.17 1.79 2.56
N ALA A 106 -8.86 2.60 1.54
CA ALA A 106 -8.64 4.05 1.66
C ALA A 106 -9.91 4.79 2.09
N ASN A 107 -11.07 4.31 1.63
CA ASN A 107 -12.39 4.84 1.95
C ASN A 107 -13.04 4.18 3.19
N ASP A 108 -12.24 3.55 4.04
CA ASP A 108 -12.66 2.97 5.34
C ASP A 108 -13.80 1.94 5.26
N TYR A 109 -13.90 1.20 4.15
CA TYR A 109 -14.81 0.07 4.05
C TYR A 109 -14.41 -1.01 5.08
N SER A 110 -15.41 -1.64 5.68
CA SER A 110 -15.21 -2.77 6.58
C SER A 110 -14.68 -4.00 5.84
N ASN A 111 -13.97 -4.88 6.56
CA ASN A 111 -13.48 -6.15 5.98
C ASN A 111 -14.61 -6.98 5.34
N GLN A 112 -15.81 -6.96 5.94
CA GLN A 112 -16.98 -7.68 5.41
C GLN A 112 -17.45 -7.12 4.08
N GLN A 113 -17.47 -5.79 3.94
CA GLN A 113 -17.77 -5.14 2.66
C GLN A 113 -16.71 -5.50 1.61
N ILE A 114 -15.42 -5.43 1.96
CA ILE A 114 -14.35 -5.77 1.02
C ILE A 114 -14.46 -7.22 0.56
N VAL A 115 -14.71 -8.17 1.47
CA VAL A 115 -14.95 -9.58 1.12
C VAL A 115 -16.14 -9.72 0.16
N LYS A 116 -17.25 -9.05 0.46
CA LYS A 116 -18.46 -9.10 -0.36
C LYS A 116 -18.22 -8.56 -1.77
N GLU A 117 -17.62 -7.39 -1.91
CA GLU A 117 -17.44 -6.73 -3.21
C GLU A 117 -16.32 -7.36 -4.05
N THR A 118 -15.26 -7.89 -3.41
CA THR A 118 -14.13 -8.50 -4.13
C THR A 118 -14.32 -9.99 -4.41
N GLY A 119 -15.23 -10.66 -3.71
CA GLY A 119 -15.40 -12.12 -3.76
C GLY A 119 -14.23 -12.92 -3.17
N LEU A 120 -13.26 -12.26 -2.53
CA LEU A 120 -12.11 -12.93 -1.91
C LEU A 120 -12.47 -13.60 -0.60
N SER A 121 -11.71 -14.63 -0.21
CA SER A 121 -11.89 -15.23 1.11
C SER A 121 -11.54 -14.23 2.21
N ALA A 122 -12.27 -14.29 3.32
CA ALA A 122 -12.02 -13.43 4.48
C ALA A 122 -10.58 -13.52 4.99
N LYS A 123 -9.96 -14.71 4.89
CA LYS A 123 -8.55 -14.93 5.25
C LYS A 123 -7.63 -14.11 4.34
N HIS A 124 -7.77 -14.24 3.02
CA HIS A 124 -6.95 -13.50 2.06
C HIS A 124 -7.14 -11.99 2.23
N THR A 125 -8.39 -11.52 2.36
CA THR A 125 -8.66 -10.09 2.62
C THR A 125 -7.94 -9.62 3.87
N CYS A 126 -8.03 -10.34 4.98
CA CYS A 126 -7.30 -9.98 6.21
C CYS A 126 -5.78 -9.90 6.01
N ASP A 127 -5.18 -10.87 5.31
CA ASP A 127 -3.75 -10.90 5.03
C ASP A 127 -3.31 -9.67 4.22
N TRP A 128 -4.06 -9.32 3.16
CA TRP A 128 -3.77 -8.15 2.33
C TRP A 128 -3.96 -6.83 3.08
N LEU A 129 -5.02 -6.70 3.86
CA LEU A 129 -5.23 -5.49 4.67
C LEU A 129 -4.17 -5.34 5.76
N ASN A 130 -3.65 -6.45 6.28
CA ASN A 130 -2.50 -6.42 7.20
C ASN A 130 -1.21 -5.99 6.50
N LEU A 131 -1.02 -6.37 5.23
CA LEU A 131 0.09 -5.86 4.43
C LEU A 131 0.01 -4.33 4.26
N CYS A 132 -1.18 -3.79 3.94
CA CYS A 132 -1.39 -2.34 3.88
C CYS A 132 -1.06 -1.65 5.22
N ARG A 133 -1.51 -2.24 6.35
CA ARG A 133 -1.20 -1.72 7.70
C ARG A 133 0.30 -1.70 7.99
N LYS A 134 1.03 -2.77 7.61
CA LYS A 134 2.50 -2.84 7.80
C LYS A 134 3.22 -1.74 7.03
N VAL A 135 2.78 -1.45 5.80
CA VAL A 135 3.35 -0.36 5.01
C VAL A 135 3.14 0.99 5.70
N CYS A 136 1.92 1.27 6.19
CA CYS A 136 1.68 2.50 6.96
C CYS A 136 2.48 2.56 8.26
N GLN A 137 2.66 1.43 8.95
CA GLN A 137 3.47 1.37 10.16
C GLN A 137 4.93 1.72 9.86
N ASN A 138 5.51 1.17 8.79
CA ASN A 138 6.87 1.52 8.35
C ASN A 138 6.97 3.00 7.97
N TYR A 139 5.98 3.54 7.28
CA TYR A 139 5.92 4.97 6.97
C TYR A 139 5.91 5.82 8.24
N CYS A 140 5.09 5.47 9.23
CA CYS A 140 5.04 6.15 10.52
C CYS A 140 6.37 6.04 11.29
N HIS A 141 7.06 4.90 11.23
CA HIS A 141 8.35 4.70 11.89
C HIS A 141 9.47 5.53 11.25
N ASN A 142 9.40 5.73 9.93
CA ASN A 142 10.39 6.50 9.17
C ASN A 142 10.05 8.00 9.09
N GLN A 143 9.06 8.49 9.86
CA GLN A 143 8.78 9.92 9.91
C GLN A 143 9.95 10.67 10.56
N PRO A 144 10.24 11.91 10.10
CA PRO A 144 11.23 12.75 10.75
C PRO A 144 10.88 12.95 12.23
N LYS A 145 11.92 13.04 13.06
CA LYS A 145 11.76 13.30 14.49
C LYS A 145 11.08 14.66 14.67
N LEU A 146 10.02 14.69 15.48
CA LEU A 146 9.36 15.93 15.89
C LEU A 146 10.23 16.67 16.92
N GLY A 147 10.28 18.01 16.80
CA GLY A 147 11.01 18.88 17.70
C GLY A 147 12.47 19.11 17.31
N GLY A 148 13.20 19.82 18.18
CA GLY A 148 14.55 20.30 17.93
C GLY A 148 14.82 21.58 18.71
N LEU A 149 16.03 22.10 18.65
CA LEU A 149 16.34 23.39 19.28
C LEU A 149 15.42 24.48 18.68
N GLY A 150 14.77 25.28 19.52
CA GLY A 150 13.86 26.34 19.08
C GLY A 150 12.48 25.88 18.59
N ARG A 151 12.16 24.59 18.67
CA ARG A 151 10.87 24.06 18.18
C ARG A 151 9.95 23.64 19.31
N PHE A 152 8.68 24.05 19.22
CA PHE A 152 7.64 23.67 20.19
C PHE A 152 6.81 22.52 19.63
N VAL A 153 6.69 21.44 20.40
CA VAL A 153 5.86 20.29 20.06
C VAL A 153 4.72 20.21 21.06
N GLU A 154 3.49 20.29 20.57
CA GLU A 154 2.30 19.95 21.35
C GLU A 154 2.10 18.44 21.29
N ILE A 155 1.97 17.82 22.46
CA ILE A 155 1.74 16.40 22.61
C ILE A 155 0.32 16.22 23.15
N ASP A 156 -0.45 15.35 22.49
CA ASP A 156 -1.77 14.91 22.96
C ASP A 156 -1.72 13.42 23.32
N GLU A 157 -2.42 13.04 24.38
CA GLU A 157 -2.41 11.68 24.93
C GLU A 157 -3.79 11.05 24.85
N ALA A 158 -3.88 9.91 24.16
CA ALA A 158 -5.09 9.10 24.13
C ALA A 158 -4.83 7.74 24.79
N SER A 159 -5.58 7.42 25.84
CA SER A 159 -5.58 6.09 26.44
C SER A 159 -6.65 5.22 25.82
N ILE A 160 -6.26 4.15 25.12
CA ILE A 160 -7.17 3.16 24.55
C ILE A 160 -7.20 1.95 25.49
N CYS A 161 -8.36 1.65 26.05
CA CYS A 161 -8.56 0.47 26.88
C CYS A 161 -9.74 -0.35 26.35
N LYS A 162 -9.56 -1.67 26.22
CA LYS A 162 -10.63 -2.59 25.82
C LYS A 162 -10.98 -3.52 26.98
N ARG A 163 -12.25 -3.52 27.38
CA ARG A 163 -12.77 -4.48 28.37
C ARG A 163 -12.94 -5.86 27.73
N LYS A 164 -12.64 -6.93 28.47
CA LYS A 164 -12.96 -8.29 28.03
C LYS A 164 -14.49 -8.42 27.96
N TYR A 165 -15.04 -8.73 26.78
CA TYR A 165 -16.49 -8.79 26.51
C TYR A 165 -17.27 -7.49 26.81
N ASN A 166 -16.62 -6.32 26.76
CA ASN A 166 -17.23 -5.04 27.17
C ASN A 166 -17.81 -5.01 28.60
N ARG A 167 -17.44 -5.98 29.46
CA ARG A 167 -17.93 -6.12 30.84
C ARG A 167 -16.79 -6.11 31.86
N GLY A 168 -17.10 -5.73 33.09
CA GLY A 168 -16.19 -5.79 34.24
C GLY A 168 -15.22 -4.62 34.40
N ARG A 169 -14.34 -4.73 35.41
CA ARG A 169 -13.39 -3.68 35.82
C ARG A 169 -12.28 -3.48 34.79
N PHE A 170 -11.87 -2.22 34.60
CA PHE A 170 -10.71 -1.89 33.78
C PHE A 170 -9.45 -2.54 34.34
N ARG A 171 -8.70 -3.22 33.47
CA ARG A 171 -7.39 -3.78 33.80
C ARG A 171 -6.32 -2.78 33.37
N ARG A 172 -5.60 -2.18 34.33
CA ARG A 172 -4.52 -1.20 34.05
C ARG A 172 -3.48 -1.69 33.05
N GLY A 173 -3.19 -3.00 33.01
CA GLY A 173 -2.22 -3.59 32.08
C GLY A 173 -2.69 -3.81 30.64
N LEU A 174 -3.95 -3.52 30.31
CA LEU A 174 -4.51 -3.62 28.96
C LEU A 174 -4.77 -2.24 28.32
N THR A 175 -4.34 -1.17 28.99
CA THR A 175 -4.43 0.19 28.47
C THR A 175 -3.25 0.46 27.55
N GLN A 176 -3.53 0.67 26.28
CA GLN A 176 -2.56 1.13 25.30
C GLN A 176 -2.60 2.66 25.25
N TRP A 177 -1.47 3.30 25.50
CA TRP A 177 -1.33 4.74 25.31
C TRP A 177 -0.93 5.04 23.86
N VAL A 178 -1.58 6.03 23.28
CA VAL A 178 -1.28 6.57 21.95
C VAL A 178 -0.99 8.04 22.13
N PHE A 179 0.21 8.46 21.72
CA PHE A 179 0.64 9.84 21.80
C PHE A 179 0.60 10.44 20.39
N GLY A 180 -0.13 11.54 20.23
CA GLY A 180 -0.08 12.40 19.05
C GLY A 180 0.88 13.55 19.30
N GLY A 181 1.56 14.03 18.25
CA GLY A 181 2.44 15.19 18.34
C GLY A 181 2.29 16.08 17.12
N ILE A 182 2.22 17.41 17.33
CA ILE A 182 2.30 18.41 16.28
C ILE A 182 3.36 19.45 16.64
N GLU A 183 4.24 19.74 15.70
CA GLU A 183 5.23 20.79 15.82
C GLU A 183 4.61 22.12 15.35
N ARG A 184 4.67 23.16 16.19
CA ARG A 184 4.35 24.53 15.76
C ARG A 184 5.64 25.21 15.31
N GLY A 185 5.57 25.94 14.21
CA GLY A 185 6.68 26.76 13.71
C GLY A 185 7.08 27.83 14.73
N GLU A 186 8.29 28.38 14.54
CA GLU A 186 8.86 29.45 15.40
C GLU A 186 7.87 30.61 15.55
N GLY A 187 7.78 31.15 16.78
CA GLY A 187 7.08 32.40 17.07
C GLY A 187 7.96 33.60 16.78
#